data_AF-A0A9E3K7X1-F1
#
_entry.id   AF-A0A9E3K7X1-F1
#
_cell.length_a   1.000
_cell.length_b   1.000
_cell.length_c   1.000
_cell.angle_alpha   90.00
_cell.angle_beta   90.00
_cell.angle_gamma   90.00
#
_symmetry.space_group_name_H-M   'P 1'
#
loop_
_entity.id
_entity.type
_entity.pdbx_description
1 polymer ?
#
loop_
_entity_poly.entity_id
_entity_poly.type
_entity_poly.pdbx_seq_one_letter_code
_entity_poly.pdbx_strand_id
1 'polypeptide(L)' 'MSVNAEFWRGKRVLLTGHTGFKGSWLSLWLQSLGAEVGGLALAASTEPSLFH' A
#
# COMPACT_ATOMS: atom_id res chain seq x y z
N MET A 1 -11.19 -18.45 -2.51
CA MET A 1 -9.90 -18.26 -1.82
C MET A 1 -10.02 -16.99 -0.99
N SER A 2 -9.76 -17.02 0.31
CA SER A 2 -9.75 -15.82 1.16
C SER A 2 -8.31 -15.32 1.34
N VAL A 3 -8.17 -14.02 1.57
CA VAL A 3 -6.87 -13.45 1.95
C VAL A 3 -6.63 -13.75 3.43
N ASN A 4 -5.47 -14.32 3.75
CA ASN A 4 -5.06 -14.64 5.13
C ASN A 4 -4.31 -13.45 5.75
N ALA A 5 -4.92 -12.76 6.70
CA ALA A 5 -4.27 -11.64 7.40
C ALA A 5 -3.03 -12.07 8.21
N GLU A 6 -3.02 -13.27 8.81
CA GLU A 6 -1.86 -13.78 9.55
C GLU A 6 -0.65 -14.00 8.66
N PHE A 7 -0.85 -14.24 7.36
CA PHE A 7 0.27 -14.28 6.42
C PHE A 7 0.94 -12.91 6.30
N TRP A 8 0.18 -11.81 6.28
CA TRP A 8 0.73 -10.47 6.03
C TRP A 8 1.24 -9.76 7.28
N ARG A 9 0.72 -10.13 8.45
CA ARG A 9 1.07 -9.53 9.74
C ARG A 9 2.59 -9.50 9.97
N GLY A 10 3.14 -8.30 10.19
CA GLY A 10 4.56 -8.06 10.45
C GLY A 10 5.49 -8.22 9.25
N LYS A 11 4.99 -8.56 8.05
CA LYS A 11 5.83 -8.64 6.85
C LYS A 11 6.21 -7.25 6.36
N ARG A 12 7.49 -7.07 6.06
CA ARG A 12 8.01 -5.88 5.38
C ARG A 12 7.75 -5.97 3.89
N VAL A 13 7.03 -5.00 3.34
CA VAL A 13 6.64 -4.96 1.93
C VAL A 13 7.10 -3.63 1.33
N LEU A 14 7.99 -3.69 0.34
CA LEU A 14 8.30 -2.54 -0.50
C LEU A 14 7.28 -2.46 -1.64
N LEU A 15 6.51 -1.38 -1.69
CA LEU A 15 5.51 -1.14 -2.72
C LEU A 15 5.95 0.01 -3.64
N THR A 16 6.25 -0.31 -4.89
CA THR A 16 6.55 0.70 -5.91
C THR A 16 5.27 1.27 -6.52
N GLY A 17 5.27 2.56 -6.87
CA GLY A 17 4.10 3.23 -7.44
C GLY A 17 2.94 3.44 -6.45
N HIS A 18 3.23 3.46 -5.14
CA HIS A 18 2.23 3.58 -4.08
C HIS A 18 1.38 4.86 -4.14
N THR A 19 1.86 5.94 -4.77
CA THR A 19 1.11 7.21 -4.92
C THR A 19 0.03 7.21 -6.00
N GLY A 20 0.00 6.19 -6.88
CA GLY A 20 -1.04 6.05 -7.89
C GLY A 20 -2.35 5.46 -7.35
N PHE A 21 -3.42 5.42 -8.16
CA PHE A 21 -4.73 4.90 -7.73
C PHE A 21 -4.66 3.46 -7.19
N LYS A 22 -4.06 2.52 -7.93
CA LYS A 22 -3.97 1.12 -7.49
C LYS A 22 -2.99 0.95 -6.33
N GLY A 23 -1.86 1.65 -6.40
CA GLY A 23 -0.82 1.59 -5.37
C GLY A 23 -1.33 2.08 -4.03
N SER A 24 -2.12 3.15 -4.03
CA SER A 24 -2.69 3.72 -2.81
C SER A 24 -3.68 2.78 -2.14
N TRP A 25 -4.63 2.22 -2.89
CA TRP A 25 -5.54 1.20 -2.38
C TRP A 25 -4.82 -0.06 -1.89
N LEU A 26 -3.81 -0.53 -2.62
CA LEU A 26 -3.02 -1.68 -2.19
C LEU A 26 -2.24 -1.40 -0.92
N SER A 27 -1.69 -0.19 -0.76
CA SER A 27 -0.97 0.21 0.46
C SER A 27 -1.88 0.17 1.69
N LEU A 28 -3.11 0.72 1.57
CA LEU A 28 -4.11 0.70 2.64
C LEU A 28 -4.53 -0.74 2.98
N TRP A 29 -4.74 -1.56 1.95
CA TRP A 29 -5.15 -2.94 2.16
C TRP A 29 -4.06 -3.76 2.87
N LEU A 30 -2.79 -3.65 2.43
CA LEU A 30 -1.67 -4.32 3.08
C LEU A 30 -1.47 -3.86 4.53
N GLN A 31 -1.60 -2.56 4.79
CA GLN A 31 -1.55 -2.02 6.16
C GLN A 31 -2.70 -2.58 7.01
N SER A 32 -3.92 -2.66 6.47
CA SER A 32 -5.07 -3.25 7.18
C SER A 32 -4.88 -4.73 7.51
N LEU A 33 -4.06 -5.45 6.75
CA LEU A 33 -3.67 -6.84 7.01
C LEU A 33 -2.49 -6.97 7.99
N GLY A 34 -1.94 -5.85 8.47
CA GLY A 34 -0.84 -5.80 9.45
C GLY A 34 0.56 -5.84 8.84
N ALA A 35 0.71 -5.63 7.54
CA ALA A 35 2.04 -5.53 6.92
C ALA A 35 2.71 -4.17 7.21
N GLU A 36 4.03 -4.18 7.33
CA GLU A 36 4.88 -3.00 7.40
C GLU A 36 5.20 -2.54 5.96
N VAL A 37 4.46 -1.56 5.45
CA VAL A 37 4.59 -1.11 4.05
C VAL A 37 5.55 0.07 3.94
N GLY A 38 6.62 -0.09 3.15
CA GLY A 38 7.47 0.99 2.67
C GLY A 38 7.11 1.37 1.23
N GLY A 39 6.94 2.66 0.94
CA GLY A 39 6.56 3.14 -0.39
C GLY A 39 7.74 3.70 -1.18
N LEU A 40 7.78 3.43 -2.49
CA LEU A 40 8.69 4.11 -3.44
C LEU A 40 7.91 4.54 -4.69
N ALA A 41 7.77 5.84 -4.92
CA ALA A 41 7.06 6.34 -6.11
C ALA A 41 7.47 7.77 -6.46
N LEU A 42 7.06 8.21 -7.65
CA LEU A 42 6.99 9.63 -7.99
C LEU A 42 5.87 10.30 -7.16
N ALA A 43 5.81 11.63 -7.21
CA ALA A 43 4.70 12.39 -6.62
C ALA A 43 3.34 11.94 -7.20
N ALA A 44 2.28 12.11 -6.43
CA ALA A 44 0.92 11.83 -6.90
C ALA A 44 0.58 12.69 -8.14
N SER A 45 -0.13 12.10 -9.10
CA SER A 45 -0.40 12.73 -10.39
C SER A 45 -1.70 13.54 -10.45
N THR A 46 -2.47 13.61 -9.36
CA THR A 46 -3.77 14.28 -9.28
C THR A 46 -3.93 15.04 -7.97
N GLU A 47 -4.80 16.05 -7.96
CA GLU A 47 -5.25 16.73 -6.75
C GLU A 47 -6.79 16.75 -6.75
N PRO A 48 -7.47 16.16 -5.75
CA PRO A 48 -6.90 15.49 -4.58
C PRO A 48 -6.22 14.15 -4.90
N SER A 49 -5.41 13.67 -3.95
CA SER A 49 -4.86 12.31 -3.95
C SER A 49 -4.85 11.71 -2.54
N LEU A 50 -4.50 10.42 -2.41
CA LEU A 50 -4.38 9.79 -1.09
C LEU A 50 -3.06 10.17 -0.36
N PHE A 51 -2.07 10.65 -1.10
CA PHE A 51 -0.73 10.96 -0.57
C PHE A 51 -0.40 12.42 -0.88
N HIS A 52 -0.34 13.25 0.17
CA HIS A 52 0.05 14.65 0.12
C HIS A 52 1.45 14.86 0.67
#